data_AF-A0A1Y1J2C2-F1
#
_entry.id   AF-A0A1Y1J2C2-F1
#
_cell.length_a   1.000
_cell.length_b   1.000
_cell.length_c   1.000
_cell.angle_alpha   90.00
_cell.angle_beta   90.00
_cell.angle_gamma   90.00
#
_symmetry.space_group_name_H-M   'P 1'
#
loop_
_entity.id
_entity.type
_entity.pdbx_description
1 polymer ?
#
loop_
_entity_poly.entity_id
_entity_poly.type
_entity_poly.pdbx_seq_one_letter_code
_entity_poly.pdbx_strand_id
1 'polypeptide(L)' 'MLTGKHNLDPISQSVMALRPRSGWQKAAVALANKNARILWALMTQERTCNAGHASERPRPPISAVA' A
#
# COMPACT_ATOMS: atom_id res chain seq x y z
N MET A 1 14.42 -1.50 -16.71
CA MET A 1 12.97 -1.78 -16.77
C MET A 1 12.68 -2.95 -15.82
N LEU A 2 12.03 -2.73 -14.66
CA LEU A 2 11.58 -3.86 -13.83
C LEU A 2 10.38 -4.50 -14.55
N THR A 3 10.63 -5.50 -15.40
CA THR A 3 9.57 -6.30 -16.00
C THR A 3 9.49 -7.62 -15.25
N GLY A 4 8.60 -7.67 -14.27
CA GLY A 4 8.23 -8.90 -13.58
C GLY A 4 6.71 -8.97 -13.56
N LYS A 5 6.15 -10.20 -13.61
CA LYS A 5 4.70 -10.47 -13.55
C LYS A 5 3.95 -9.76 -12.40
N HIS A 6 4.67 -9.25 -11.41
CA HIS A 6 4.17 -8.53 -10.24
C HIS A 6 3.96 -7.01 -10.46
N ASN A 7 4.29 -6.42 -11.61
CA ASN A 7 4.09 -4.96 -11.81
C ASN A 7 2.63 -4.46 -11.61
N LEU A 8 1.65 -5.36 -11.66
CA LEU A 8 0.24 -5.04 -11.42
C LEU A 8 -0.15 -5.08 -9.95
N ASP A 9 0.71 -5.58 -9.07
CA ASP A 9 0.42 -5.63 -7.65
C ASP A 9 0.35 -4.19 -7.08
N PRO A 10 -0.61 -3.90 -6.18
CA PRO A 10 -0.82 -2.55 -5.67
C PRO A 10 0.35 -2.04 -4.81
N ILE A 11 1.26 -2.90 -4.37
CA ILE A 11 2.48 -2.52 -3.65
C ILE A 11 3.52 -1.96 -4.63
N SER A 12 3.81 -2.70 -5.70
CA SER A 12 4.68 -2.29 -6.79
C SER A 12 4.22 -0.98 -7.43
N GLN A 13 2.92 -0.81 -7.68
CA GLN A 13 2.36 0.45 -8.20
C GLN A 13 2.56 1.63 -7.24
N SER A 14 2.37 1.41 -5.93
CA SER A 14 2.59 2.47 -4.92
C SER A 14 4.06 2.91 -4.89
N VAL A 15 4.99 1.96 -4.95
CA VAL A 15 6.43 2.26 -4.98
C VAL A 15 6.82 2.96 -6.28
N MET A 16 6.30 2.51 -7.42
CA MET A 16 6.51 3.16 -8.72
C MET A 16 5.99 4.61 -8.75
N ALA A 17 4.86 4.89 -8.11
CA ALA A 17 4.31 6.25 -8.01
C ALA A 17 5.08 7.14 -7.02
N LEU A 18 5.66 6.57 -5.96
CA LEU A 18 6.42 7.29 -4.93
C LEU A 18 7.85 7.61 -5.36
N ARG A 19 8.49 6.71 -6.10
CA ARG A 19 9.88 6.84 -6.56
C ARG A 19 10.16 8.18 -7.27
N PRO A 20 9.36 8.64 -8.27
CA PRO A 20 9.63 9.89 -8.97
C PRO A 20 9.36 11.14 -8.10
N ARG A 21 8.54 11.03 -7.04
CA ARG A 21 8.16 12.17 -6.19
C ARG A 21 9.11 12.40 -5.02
N SER A 22 9.56 11.31 -4.40
CA SER A 22 10.25 11.35 -3.09
C SER A 22 11.63 10.71 -3.11
N GLY A 23 12.05 10.16 -4.25
CA GLY A 23 13.31 9.41 -4.37
C GLY A 23 13.24 7.99 -3.80
N TRP A 24 14.30 7.22 -4.06
CA TRP A 24 14.33 5.79 -3.75
C TRP A 24 14.34 5.49 -2.24
N GLN A 25 15.03 6.30 -1.44
CA GLN A 25 15.13 6.12 0.02
C GLN A 25 13.76 6.20 0.71
N LYS A 26 12.99 7.25 0.40
CA LYS A 26 11.65 7.43 0.97
C LYS A 26 10.65 6.40 0.45
N ALA A 27 10.76 6.00 -0.82
CA ALA A 27 9.92 4.94 -1.39
C ALA A 27 10.18 3.59 -0.70
N ALA A 28 11.44 3.25 -0.39
CA ALA A 28 11.80 2.04 0.34
C ALA A 28 11.25 2.04 1.78
N VAL A 29 11.36 3.17 2.49
CA VAL A 29 10.80 3.30 3.85
C VAL A 29 9.27 3.20 3.84
N ALA A 30 8.60 3.84 2.87
CA ALA A 30 7.14 3.75 2.74
C ALA A 30 6.66 2.32 2.45
N LEU A 31 7.40 1.58 1.62
CA LEU A 31 7.16 0.15 1.36
C LEU A 31 7.31 -0.68 2.63
N ALA A 32 8.39 -0.48 3.39
CA ALA A 32 8.62 -1.18 4.65
C ALA A 32 7.53 -0.88 5.68
N ASN A 33 7.11 0.38 5.78
CA ASN A 33 6.04 0.80 6.68
C ASN A 33 4.69 0.12 6.33
N LYS A 34 4.36 0.03 5.03
CA LYS A 34 3.16 -0.69 4.56
C LYS A 34 3.23 -2.17 4.94
N ASN A 35 4.38 -2.82 4.73
CA ASN A 35 4.57 -4.23 5.08
C ASN A 35 4.48 -4.47 6.60
N ALA A 36 5.02 -3.55 7.41
CA ALA A 36 4.90 -3.61 8.87
C ALA A 36 3.44 -3.47 9.34
N ARG A 37 2.63 -2.60 8.71
CA ARG A 37 1.19 -2.50 9.02
C ARG A 37 0.43 -3.77 8.69
N ILE A 38 0.74 -4.42 7.57
CA ILE A 38 0.15 -5.71 7.19
C ILE A 38 0.53 -6.76 8.23
N LEU A 39 1.82 -6.91 8.55
CA LEU A 39 2.29 -7.86 9.54
C LEU A 39 1.65 -7.63 10.92
N TRP A 40 1.58 -6.37 11.37
CA TRP A 40 0.90 -6.03 12.61
C TRP A 40 -0.58 -6.43 12.58
N ALA A 41 -1.30 -6.13 11.49
CA ALA A 41 -2.69 -6.52 11.34
C ALA A 41 -2.87 -8.04 11.37
N LEU A 42 -1.96 -8.83 10.79
CA LEU A 42 -1.98 -10.29 10.87
C LEU A 42 -1.71 -10.83 12.27
N MET A 43 -0.83 -10.17 13.03
CA MET A 43 -0.48 -10.58 14.38
C MET A 43 -1.54 -10.18 15.42
N THR A 44 -2.26 -9.07 15.20
CA THR A 44 -3.22 -8.52 16.17
C THR A 44 -4.68 -8.77 15.83
N GLN A 45 -5.01 -8.87 14.54
CA GLN A 45 -6.31 -9.30 14.09
C GLN A 45 -6.07 -10.69 13.50
N GLU A 46 -6.70 -11.71 14.06
CA GLU A 46 -6.73 -13.10 13.60
C GLU A 46 -7.42 -13.22 12.23
N ARG A 47 -6.90 -12.48 11.26
CA ARG A 47 -7.40 -12.25 9.91
C ARG A 47 -6.47 -12.95 8.95
N THR A 48 -7.06 -13.67 8.02
CA THR A 48 -6.33 -14.31 6.92
C THR A 48 -5.69 -13.22 6.04
N CYS A 49 -4.40 -13.39 5.74
CA CYS A 49 -3.66 -12.47 4.89
C CYS A 49 -4.29 -12.44 3.50
N ASN A 50 -5.03 -11.38 3.19
CA ASN A 50 -5.54 -11.14 1.86
C ASN A 50 -4.51 -10.32 1.08
N ALA A 51 -3.82 -10.96 0.14
CA ALA A 51 -2.81 -10.35 -0.72
C ALA A 51 -3.36 -9.16 -1.56
N GLY A 52 -4.68 -9.00 -1.63
CA GLY A 52 -5.36 -7.88 -2.28
C GLY A 52 -5.73 -6.71 -1.37
N HIS A 53 -5.19 -6.60 -0.15
CA HIS A 53 -5.56 -5.52 0.78
C HIS A 53 -5.10 -4.13 0.28
N ALA A 54 -5.90 -3.54 -0.60
CA ALA A 54 -5.82 -2.13 -0.94
C ALA A 54 -6.37 -1.33 0.24
N SER A 55 -5.60 -0.39 0.75
CA SER A 55 -6.11 0.60 1.71
C SER A 55 -7.20 1.38 1.00
N GLU A 56 -8.47 1.07 1.27
CA GLU A 56 -9.57 1.94 0.86
C GLU A 56 -9.31 3.30 1.51
N ARG A 57 -9.10 4.32 0.67
CA ARG A 57 -9.02 5.70 1.14
C ARG A 57 -10.35 5.97 1.85
N PRO A 58 -10.38 6.53 3.08
CA PRO A 58 -11.63 6.79 3.76
C PRO A 58 -12.51 7.62 2.83
N ARG A 59 -13.59 7.02 2.34
CA ARG A 59 -14.58 7.75 1.55
C ARG A 59 -15.15 8.79 2.51
N PRO A 60 -15.05 10.10 2.22
CA PRO A 60 -15.63 11.10 3.10
C PRO A 60 -17.12 10.77 3.25
N PRO A 61 -17.68 10.87 4.47
CA PRO A 61 -19.09 10.59 4.69
C PRO A 61 -19.91 11.49 3.75
N ILE A 62 -20.90 10.88 3.09
CA ILE A 62 -21.75 11.49 2.06
C ILE A 62 -22.48 12.74 2.58
N SER A 63 -22.51 12.95 3.90
CA SER A 63 -23.04 14.15 4.56
C SER A 63 -22.25 15.45 4.30
N ALA A 64 -21.10 15.40 3.62
CA ALA A 64 -20.32 16.60 3.28
C ALA A 64 -20.60 17.14 1.86
N VAL A 65 -21.57 16.57 1.14
CA VAL A 65 -22.04 17.11 -0.14
C VAL A 65 -23.53 17.39 -0.01
N ALA A 66 -23.86 18.67 0.13
CA ALA A 66 -25.18 19.31 0.11
C ALA A 66 -26.08 19.10 1.33
#